data_AF-A0A1B1ZIG1-F1
#
_entry.id   AF-A0A1B1ZIG1-F1
#
_cell.length_a   1.000
_cell.length_b   1.000
_cell.length_c   1.000
_cell.angle_alpha   90.00
_cell.angle_beta   90.00
_cell.angle_gamma   90.00
#
_symmetry.space_group_name_H-M   'P 1'
#
loop_
_entity.id
_entity.type
_entity.pdbx_description
1 polymer ?
#
loop_
_entity_poly.entity_id
_entity_poly.type
_entity_poly.pdbx_seq_one_letter_code
_entity_poly.pdbx_strand_id
1 'polypeptide(L)'
;MTSTDPLTTALAALAVPAPPGLDDRVFARWAVAPSRLGDVRVAFTADGPQFVRPADGTDERVFAAAHRARFARPLRPAARVPAGVGPVLRGRPGARPALDLTSGSAFERAVLTATRRIPDGQVRPYAWVAREAGYPAAVRAVGTVLARNPLPLLVPCHRVVRTDGALGGYMFGPQRKIEMLRAEGADVDGLGTLARAGVRYLASDTTGIVCFPSCRDARRITPAHRHGFGSLDDARRAGYRPCLTCRPAAA
;
A
#
# COMPACT_ATOMS: atom_id res chain seq x y z
N MET A 1 -15.17 -31.93 40.17
CA MET A 1 -16.07 -31.02 40.91
C MET A 1 -15.33 -29.71 41.11
N THR A 2 -15.49 -28.76 40.20
CA THR A 2 -14.85 -27.44 40.27
C THR A 2 -15.54 -26.62 41.36
N SER A 3 -14.92 -26.55 42.55
CA SER A 3 -15.27 -25.58 43.57
C SER A 3 -15.07 -24.19 42.96
N THR A 4 -16.17 -23.52 42.64
CA THR A 4 -16.16 -22.14 42.17
C THR A 4 -15.87 -21.27 43.38
N ASP A 5 -14.71 -20.64 43.40
CA ASP A 5 -14.29 -19.73 44.45
C ASP A 5 -15.40 -18.69 44.74
N PRO A 6 -15.89 -18.59 45.99
CA PRO A 6 -16.97 -17.69 46.36
C PRO A 6 -16.62 -16.22 46.10
N LEU A 7 -15.33 -15.86 46.15
CA LEU A 7 -14.88 -14.51 45.80
C LEU A 7 -15.04 -14.26 44.29
N THR A 8 -14.66 -15.21 43.45
CA THR A 8 -14.87 -15.13 41.99
C THR A 8 -16.36 -15.02 41.65
N THR A 9 -17.23 -15.72 42.37
CA THR A 9 -18.70 -15.62 42.20
C THR A 9 -19.24 -14.24 42.60
N ALA A 10 -18.79 -13.70 43.74
CA ALA A 10 -19.18 -12.38 44.20
C ALA A 10 -18.70 -11.26 43.26
N LEU A 11 -17.46 -11.38 42.74
CA LEU A 11 -16.92 -10.45 41.74
C LEU A 11 -17.68 -10.51 40.41
N ALA A 12 -18.09 -11.69 39.96
CA ALA A 12 -18.91 -11.85 38.76
C ALA A 12 -20.29 -11.17 38.90
N ALA A 13 -20.86 -11.16 40.11
CA ALA A 13 -22.13 -10.48 40.41
C ALA A 13 -22.03 -8.94 40.37
N LEU A 14 -20.81 -8.38 40.43
CA LEU A 14 -20.55 -6.94 40.27
C LEU A 14 -20.36 -6.53 38.79
N ALA A 15 -20.38 -7.48 37.85
CA ALA A 15 -20.22 -7.18 36.43
C ALA A 15 -21.46 -6.45 35.89
N VAL A 16 -21.28 -5.22 35.43
CA VAL A 16 -22.29 -4.50 34.67
C VAL A 16 -22.17 -4.81 33.17
N PRO A 17 -23.28 -4.81 32.41
CA PRO A 17 -23.22 -4.88 30.96
C PRO A 17 -22.27 -3.82 30.41
N ALA A 18 -21.37 -4.22 29.51
CA ALA A 18 -20.49 -3.28 28.84
C ALA A 18 -21.32 -2.22 28.10
N PRO A 19 -20.96 -0.93 28.18
CA PRO A 19 -21.62 0.12 27.41
C PRO A 19 -21.67 -0.23 25.91
N PRO A 20 -22.77 0.15 25.22
CA PRO A 20 -22.87 -0.03 23.78
C PRO A 20 -21.64 0.55 23.04
N GLY A 21 -21.06 -0.25 22.13
CA GLY A 21 -19.89 0.14 21.36
C GLY A 21 -18.57 0.19 22.15
N LEU A 22 -18.51 -0.28 23.41
CA LEU A 22 -17.24 -0.46 24.11
C LEU A 22 -16.38 -1.53 23.40
N ASP A 23 -17.01 -2.60 22.91
CA ASP A 23 -16.31 -3.69 22.22
C ASP A 23 -15.52 -3.19 21.01
N ASP A 24 -16.14 -2.38 20.15
CA ASP A 24 -15.48 -1.86 18.94
C ASP A 24 -14.41 -0.80 19.25
N ARG A 25 -14.53 -0.12 20.42
CA ARG A 25 -13.51 0.81 20.93
C ARG A 25 -12.31 0.09 21.54
N VAL A 26 -12.52 -1.04 22.21
CA VAL A 26 -11.44 -1.79 22.88
C VAL A 26 -10.76 -2.78 21.93
N PHE A 27 -11.54 -3.58 21.20
CA PHE A 27 -11.04 -4.66 20.36
C PHE A 27 -10.99 -4.27 18.88
N ALA A 28 -9.93 -4.71 18.22
CA ALA A 28 -9.98 -4.87 16.77
C ALA A 28 -10.48 -6.28 16.45
N ARG A 29 -11.12 -6.43 15.29
CA ARG A 29 -11.56 -7.72 14.78
C ARG A 29 -10.56 -8.24 13.77
N TRP A 30 -10.50 -9.55 13.57
CA TRP A 30 -9.73 -10.13 12.48
C TRP A 30 -10.45 -11.28 11.78
N ALA A 31 -10.14 -11.46 10.50
CA ALA A 31 -10.63 -12.56 9.69
C ALA A 31 -9.57 -12.98 8.65
N VAL A 32 -9.68 -14.21 8.16
CA VAL A 32 -8.90 -14.71 7.02
C VAL A 32 -9.63 -14.37 5.72
N ALA A 33 -8.89 -13.98 4.69
CA ALA A 33 -9.43 -13.79 3.35
C ALA A 33 -8.42 -14.19 2.27
N PRO A 34 -8.88 -14.72 1.13
CA PRO A 34 -8.00 -15.03 0.00
C PRO A 34 -7.51 -13.75 -0.67
N SER A 35 -6.25 -13.77 -1.12
CA SER A 35 -5.57 -12.64 -1.74
C SER A 35 -4.61 -13.05 -2.87
N ARG A 36 -4.00 -12.06 -3.53
CA ARG A 36 -2.94 -12.26 -4.52
C ARG A 36 -1.63 -12.82 -3.95
N LEU A 37 -1.49 -12.91 -2.63
CA LEU A 37 -0.32 -13.45 -1.94
C LEU A 37 -0.60 -14.77 -1.22
N GLY A 38 -1.71 -15.45 -1.57
CA GLY A 38 -2.27 -16.53 -0.77
C GLY A 38 -3.27 -15.99 0.26
N ASP A 39 -3.68 -16.83 1.20
CA ASP A 39 -4.58 -16.38 2.26
C ASP A 39 -3.87 -15.37 3.17
N VAL A 40 -4.61 -14.35 3.62
CA VAL A 40 -4.10 -13.32 4.53
C VAL A 40 -5.03 -13.14 5.72
N ARG A 41 -4.44 -12.88 6.89
CA ARG A 41 -5.17 -12.38 8.05
C ARG A 41 -5.25 -10.86 7.97
N VAL A 42 -6.46 -10.34 8.14
CA VAL A 42 -6.75 -8.91 8.14
C VAL A 42 -7.31 -8.53 9.50
N ALA A 43 -6.66 -7.59 10.19
CA ALA A 43 -7.22 -6.93 11.35
C ALA A 43 -7.82 -5.58 10.99
N PHE A 44 -8.97 -5.26 11.57
CA PHE A 44 -9.78 -4.10 11.25
C PHE A 44 -10.57 -3.59 12.45
N THR A 45 -10.92 -2.31 12.39
CA THR A 45 -11.74 -1.59 13.36
C THR A 45 -13.06 -1.18 12.70
N ALA A 46 -13.88 -0.38 13.39
CA ALA A 46 -15.03 0.25 12.76
C ALA A 46 -14.62 1.22 11.61
N ASP A 47 -13.42 1.78 11.67
CA ASP A 47 -12.90 2.76 10.70
C ASP A 47 -12.23 2.09 9.48
N GLY A 48 -11.96 0.79 9.55
CA GLY A 48 -11.47 -0.01 8.43
C GLY A 48 -10.31 -0.96 8.77
N PRO A 49 -9.75 -1.65 7.77
CA PRO A 49 -8.53 -2.44 7.93
C PRO A 49 -7.34 -1.56 8.37
N GLN A 50 -6.59 -2.08 9.34
CA GLN A 50 -5.37 -1.46 9.86
C GLN A 50 -4.13 -2.38 9.76
N PHE A 51 -4.31 -3.71 9.60
CA PHE A 51 -3.19 -4.64 9.53
C PHE A 51 -3.48 -5.84 8.63
N VAL A 52 -2.53 -6.23 7.78
CA VAL A 52 -2.59 -7.40 6.90
C VAL A 52 -1.28 -8.16 6.96
N ARG A 53 -1.36 -9.48 7.16
CA ARG A 53 -0.21 -10.40 7.11
C ARG A 53 -0.60 -11.70 6.40
N PRO A 54 0.35 -12.40 5.75
CA PRO A 54 0.12 -13.75 5.24
C PRO A 54 -0.48 -14.65 6.32
N ALA A 55 -1.47 -15.46 5.95
CA ALA A 55 -2.01 -16.49 6.81
C ALA A 55 -1.05 -17.68 6.91
N ASP A 56 -0.47 -18.03 5.76
CA ASP A 56 0.47 -19.12 5.60
C ASP A 56 1.75 -18.88 6.41
N GLY A 57 2.16 -19.90 7.17
CA GLY A 57 3.39 -19.89 7.96
C GLY A 57 3.41 -18.93 9.16
N THR A 58 2.31 -18.21 9.43
CA THR A 58 2.19 -17.34 10.62
C THR A 58 1.14 -17.91 11.56
N ASP A 59 1.53 -18.25 12.79
CA ASP A 59 0.60 -18.64 13.84
C ASP A 59 -0.33 -17.46 14.21
N GLU A 60 -1.58 -17.74 14.56
CA GLU A 60 -2.54 -16.72 15.02
C GLU A 60 -1.99 -15.90 16.19
N ARG A 61 -1.30 -16.53 17.14
CA ARG A 61 -0.67 -15.88 18.30
C ARG A 61 0.41 -14.91 17.86
N VAL A 62 1.20 -15.26 16.85
CA VAL A 62 2.24 -14.39 16.29
C VAL A 62 1.61 -13.18 15.59
N PHE A 63 0.54 -13.41 14.82
CA PHE A 63 -0.24 -12.32 14.21
C PHE A 63 -0.84 -11.39 15.27
N ALA A 64 -1.45 -11.94 16.32
CA ALA A 64 -2.04 -11.17 17.42
C ALA A 64 -0.99 -10.41 18.23
N ALA A 65 0.17 -10.99 18.49
CA ALA A 65 1.28 -10.32 19.16
C ALA A 65 1.83 -9.16 18.33
N ALA A 66 2.04 -9.36 17.02
CA ALA A 66 2.50 -8.31 16.11
C ALA A 66 1.49 -7.16 15.99
N HIS A 67 0.19 -7.48 15.94
CA HIS A 67 -0.87 -6.48 15.99
C HIS A 67 -0.84 -5.71 17.31
N ARG A 68 -0.81 -6.41 18.45
CA ARG A 68 -0.79 -5.77 19.77
C ARG A 68 0.43 -4.88 19.96
N ALA A 69 1.60 -5.31 19.50
CA ALA A 69 2.84 -4.52 19.57
C ALA A 69 2.74 -3.19 18.79
N ARG A 70 2.00 -3.18 17.67
CA ARG A 70 1.85 -1.97 16.83
C ARG A 70 0.69 -1.07 17.29
N PHE A 71 -0.44 -1.66 17.65
CA PHE A 71 -1.69 -0.92 17.85
C PHE A 71 -2.10 -0.82 19.32
N ALA A 72 -1.38 -1.49 20.23
CA ALA A 72 -1.74 -1.61 21.66
C ALA A 72 -3.16 -2.15 21.90
N ARG A 73 -3.73 -2.87 20.91
CA ARG A 73 -5.12 -3.36 20.95
C ARG A 73 -5.22 -4.88 20.84
N PRO A 74 -6.06 -5.52 21.66
CA PRO A 74 -6.38 -6.93 21.53
C PRO A 74 -7.22 -7.22 20.27
N LEU A 75 -7.17 -8.47 19.82
CA LEU A 75 -7.92 -8.97 18.67
C LEU A 75 -9.04 -9.91 19.10
N ARG A 76 -10.14 -9.89 18.34
CA ARG A 76 -11.21 -10.88 18.38
C ARG A 76 -11.50 -11.45 17.00
N PRO A 77 -11.79 -12.75 16.88
CA PRO A 77 -12.14 -13.33 15.59
C PRO A 77 -13.45 -12.74 15.07
N ALA A 78 -13.56 -12.66 13.75
CA ALA A 78 -14.76 -12.31 13.01
C ALA A 78 -14.94 -13.26 11.82
N ALA A 79 -16.18 -13.48 11.41
CA ALA A 79 -16.48 -14.41 10.32
C ALA A 79 -15.95 -13.96 8.95
N ARG A 80 -15.83 -12.64 8.72
CA ARG A 80 -15.43 -12.08 7.43
C ARG A 80 -14.76 -10.72 7.57
N VAL A 81 -13.96 -10.37 6.58
CA VAL A 81 -13.37 -9.03 6.44
C VAL A 81 -14.45 -7.98 6.08
N PRO A 82 -14.20 -6.67 6.33
CA PRO A 82 -15.14 -5.62 5.95
C PRO A 82 -15.47 -5.61 4.45
N ALA A 83 -16.65 -5.09 4.12
CA ALA A 83 -17.09 -4.94 2.74
C ALA A 83 -16.05 -4.17 1.91
N GLY A 84 -15.85 -4.59 0.65
CA GLY A 84 -14.87 -3.98 -0.25
C GLY A 84 -13.41 -4.39 -0.03
N VAL A 85 -13.03 -4.93 1.13
CA VAL A 85 -11.65 -5.38 1.39
C VAL A 85 -11.28 -6.60 0.54
N GLY A 86 -12.13 -7.63 0.55
CA GLY A 86 -11.89 -8.88 -0.18
C GLY A 86 -11.56 -8.71 -1.67
N PRO A 87 -12.36 -7.94 -2.46
CA PRO A 87 -12.05 -7.65 -3.86
C PRO A 87 -10.66 -7.03 -4.06
N VAL A 88 -10.27 -6.04 -3.24
CA VAL A 88 -8.97 -5.36 -3.37
C VAL A 88 -7.80 -6.30 -3.06
N LEU A 89 -7.93 -7.16 -2.04
CA LEU A 89 -6.92 -8.19 -1.72
C LEU A 89 -6.67 -9.13 -2.90
N ARG A 90 -7.72 -9.45 -3.66
CA ARG A 90 -7.67 -10.27 -4.88
C ARG A 90 -7.28 -9.50 -6.14
N GLY A 91 -7.01 -8.20 -6.04
CA GLY A 91 -6.67 -7.35 -7.19
C GLY A 91 -7.84 -7.12 -8.16
N ARG A 92 -9.08 -7.29 -7.68
CA ARG A 92 -10.27 -6.99 -8.49
C ARG A 92 -10.58 -5.50 -8.43
N PRO A 93 -11.01 -4.89 -9.55
CA PRO A 93 -11.47 -3.51 -9.55
C PRO A 93 -12.67 -3.34 -8.59
N GLY A 94 -12.75 -2.18 -7.93
CA GLY A 94 -13.83 -1.89 -7.00
C GLY A 94 -13.56 -0.64 -6.15
N ALA A 95 -14.55 -0.26 -5.36
CA ALA A 95 -14.43 0.83 -4.40
C ALA A 95 -13.31 0.52 -3.39
N ARG A 96 -12.43 1.50 -3.19
CA ARG A 96 -11.31 1.34 -2.26
C ARG A 96 -11.82 1.58 -0.83
N PRO A 97 -11.74 0.60 0.09
CA PRO A 97 -12.32 0.73 1.44
C PRO A 97 -11.60 1.82 2.24
N ALA A 98 -12.26 2.49 3.19
CA ALA A 98 -11.54 3.34 4.14
C ALA A 98 -10.43 2.52 4.85
N LEU A 99 -9.32 3.15 5.20
CA LEU A 99 -8.23 2.50 5.95
C LEU A 99 -8.13 3.19 7.31
N ASP A 100 -8.03 2.41 8.37
CA ASP A 100 -7.71 2.94 9.68
C ASP A 100 -6.19 3.11 9.78
N LEU A 101 -5.75 4.36 9.63
CA LEU A 101 -4.35 4.75 9.71
C LEU A 101 -4.05 5.54 11.00
N THR A 102 -5.00 5.60 11.94
CA THR A 102 -4.95 6.52 13.09
C THR A 102 -3.74 6.29 13.99
N SER A 103 -3.29 5.04 14.13
CA SER A 103 -2.15 4.67 14.98
C SER A 103 -0.77 4.96 14.38
N GLY A 104 -0.68 5.37 13.10
CA GLY A 104 0.59 5.76 12.48
C GLY A 104 0.92 7.23 12.74
N SER A 105 2.20 7.61 12.66
CA SER A 105 2.61 9.03 12.72
C SER A 105 2.03 9.84 11.54
N ALA A 106 1.97 11.17 11.64
CA ALA A 106 1.52 12.02 10.54
C ALA A 106 2.28 11.75 9.22
N PHE A 107 3.60 11.53 9.32
CA PHE A 107 4.45 11.14 8.21
C PHE A 107 4.06 9.77 7.63
N GLU A 108 3.91 8.74 8.46
CA GLU A 108 3.51 7.40 8.00
C GLU A 108 2.14 7.44 7.29
N ARG A 109 1.16 8.14 7.88
CA ARG A 109 -0.18 8.30 7.30
C ARG A 109 -0.13 8.95 5.92
N ALA A 110 0.67 10.01 5.78
CA ALA A 110 0.85 10.71 4.51
C ALA A 110 1.50 9.81 3.45
N VAL A 111 2.56 9.08 3.81
CA VAL A 111 3.26 8.14 2.91
C VAL A 111 2.34 7.02 2.43
N LEU A 112 1.59 6.39 3.34
CA LEU A 112 0.67 5.30 2.99
C LEU A 112 -0.47 5.82 2.11
N THR A 113 -0.98 7.02 2.40
CA THR A 113 -2.04 7.67 1.60
C THR A 113 -1.56 8.04 0.20
N ALA A 114 -0.37 8.64 0.07
CA ALA A 114 0.25 8.96 -1.21
C ALA A 114 0.49 7.69 -2.05
N THR A 115 1.07 6.65 -1.44
CA THR A 115 1.34 5.37 -2.10
C THR A 115 0.06 4.72 -2.62
N ARG A 116 -1.03 4.81 -1.85
CA ARG A 116 -2.34 4.29 -2.23
C ARG A 116 -2.89 4.93 -3.52
N ARG A 117 -2.48 6.15 -3.87
CA ARG A 117 -2.95 6.83 -5.10
C ARG A 117 -2.33 6.26 -6.38
N ILE A 118 -1.28 5.44 -6.30
CA ILE A 118 -0.63 4.87 -7.49
C ILE A 118 -1.60 3.89 -8.17
N PRO A 119 -2.00 4.12 -9.44
CA PRO A 119 -2.94 3.24 -10.13
C PRO A 119 -2.36 1.86 -10.43
N ASP A 120 -3.25 0.90 -10.65
CA ASP A 120 -2.90 -0.45 -11.10
C ASP A 120 -2.16 -0.38 -12.44
N GLY A 121 -1.13 -1.22 -12.58
CA GLY A 121 -0.30 -1.29 -13.78
C GLY A 121 0.67 -0.12 -13.92
N GLN A 122 0.75 0.77 -12.91
CA GLN A 122 1.68 1.89 -12.88
C GLN A 122 2.62 1.79 -11.68
N VAL A 123 3.81 2.38 -11.85
CA VAL A 123 4.83 2.50 -10.80
C VAL A 123 5.26 3.94 -10.60
N ARG A 124 5.69 4.27 -9.39
CA ARG A 124 6.27 5.59 -9.04
C ARG A 124 7.55 5.44 -8.23
N PRO A 125 8.52 6.33 -8.39
CA PRO A 125 9.73 6.27 -7.58
C PRO A 125 9.44 6.66 -6.12
N TYR A 126 10.27 6.22 -5.17
CA TYR A 126 10.19 6.66 -3.77
C TYR A 126 10.16 8.20 -3.63
N ALA A 127 10.93 8.90 -4.48
CA ALA A 127 10.95 10.36 -4.50
C ALA A 127 9.60 10.98 -4.86
N TRP A 128 8.79 10.32 -5.69
CA TRP A 128 7.44 10.77 -6.01
C TRP A 128 6.52 10.63 -4.79
N VAL A 129 6.62 9.51 -4.07
CA VAL A 129 5.83 9.29 -2.84
C VAL A 129 6.20 10.31 -1.77
N ALA A 130 7.49 10.62 -1.62
CA ALA A 130 7.97 11.61 -0.67
C ALA A 130 7.38 13.01 -0.95
N ARG A 131 7.35 13.43 -2.22
CA ARG A 131 6.73 14.70 -2.65
C ARG A 131 5.23 14.71 -2.42
N GLU A 132 4.52 13.69 -2.89
CA GLU A 132 3.07 13.57 -2.70
C GLU A 132 2.64 13.45 -1.23
N ALA A 133 3.54 13.01 -0.35
CA ALA A 133 3.33 13.00 1.10
C ALA A 133 3.58 14.36 1.77
N GLY A 134 4.16 15.35 1.06
CA GLY A 134 4.54 16.66 1.60
C GLY A 134 5.94 16.69 2.24
N TYR A 135 6.77 15.67 2.02
CA TYR A 135 8.09 15.52 2.64
C TYR A 135 9.17 15.22 1.57
N PRO A 136 9.45 16.14 0.63
CA PRO A 136 10.32 15.90 -0.54
C PRO A 136 11.71 15.35 -0.20
N ALA A 137 12.31 15.78 0.92
CA ALA A 137 13.63 15.35 1.36
C ALA A 137 13.65 13.95 2.02
N ALA A 138 12.49 13.39 2.38
CA ALA A 138 12.38 12.20 3.22
C ALA A 138 12.41 10.87 2.44
N VAL A 139 13.05 10.82 1.26
CA VAL A 139 12.99 9.67 0.35
C VAL A 139 13.41 8.34 1.01
N ARG A 140 14.48 8.33 1.81
CA ARG A 140 14.90 7.12 2.55
C ARG A 140 13.87 6.72 3.61
N ALA A 141 13.32 7.69 4.35
CA ALA A 141 12.33 7.43 5.38
C ALA A 141 11.03 6.87 4.79
N VAL A 142 10.63 7.32 3.59
CA VAL A 142 9.53 6.69 2.82
C VAL A 142 9.83 5.20 2.58
N GLY A 143 11.05 4.86 2.18
CA GLY A 143 11.49 3.47 2.02
C GLY A 143 11.30 2.64 3.30
N THR A 144 11.68 3.19 4.46
CA THR A 144 11.50 2.53 5.77
C THR A 144 10.02 2.30 6.10
N VAL A 145 9.16 3.29 5.86
CA VAL A 145 7.70 3.16 6.07
C VAL A 145 7.12 2.06 5.18
N LEU A 146 7.47 2.05 3.89
CA LEU A 146 6.95 1.08 2.93
C LEU A 146 7.48 -0.34 3.14
N ALA A 147 8.71 -0.48 3.64
CA ALA A 147 9.27 -1.77 4.05
C ALA A 147 8.52 -2.39 5.24
N ARG A 148 7.89 -1.54 6.07
CA ARG A 148 7.09 -1.94 7.25
C ARG A 148 5.59 -1.73 7.04
N ASN A 149 5.14 -1.67 5.79
CA ASN A 149 3.74 -1.41 5.44
C ASN A 149 2.80 -2.33 6.26
N PRO A 150 1.92 -1.78 7.12
CA PRO A 150 0.99 -2.59 7.89
C PRO A 150 -0.13 -3.16 7.01
N LEU A 151 -0.37 -2.58 5.84
CA LEU A 151 -1.49 -2.87 4.95
C LEU A 151 -1.03 -3.24 3.54
N PRO A 152 -0.19 -4.30 3.36
CA PRO A 152 0.11 -4.80 2.02
C PRO A 152 -1.17 -5.09 1.24
N LEU A 153 -1.10 -5.00 -0.10
CA LEU A 153 -2.22 -5.13 -1.05
C LEU A 153 -3.23 -3.98 -1.02
N LEU A 154 -3.61 -3.48 0.16
CA LEU A 154 -4.50 -2.32 0.32
C LEU A 154 -3.75 -1.00 0.11
N VAL A 155 -2.50 -0.95 0.58
CA VAL A 155 -1.50 0.06 0.22
C VAL A 155 -0.47 -0.63 -0.69
N PRO A 156 -0.40 -0.28 -1.98
CA PRO A 156 0.33 -1.04 -2.99
C PRO A 156 1.82 -0.68 -3.00
N CYS A 157 2.56 -1.02 -1.95
CA CYS A 157 3.99 -0.71 -1.84
C CYS A 157 4.85 -1.42 -2.93
N HIS A 158 4.34 -2.49 -3.55
CA HIS A 158 4.97 -3.11 -4.74
C HIS A 158 4.97 -2.21 -5.98
N ARG A 159 4.16 -1.15 -6.02
CA ARG A 159 4.16 -0.14 -7.10
C ARG A 159 5.20 0.96 -6.92
N VAL A 160 5.96 0.94 -5.82
CA VAL A 160 7.01 1.93 -5.56
C VAL A 160 8.36 1.36 -5.94
N VAL A 161 9.12 2.10 -6.77
CA VAL A 161 10.38 1.66 -7.37
C VAL A 161 11.52 2.63 -7.04
N ARG A 162 12.75 2.26 -7.38
CA ARG A 162 13.91 3.15 -7.22
C ARG A 162 13.84 4.31 -8.21
N THR A 163 14.49 5.42 -7.87
CA THR A 163 14.56 6.62 -8.72
C THR A 163 15.30 6.38 -10.04
N ASP A 164 16.20 5.40 -10.07
CA ASP A 164 16.90 4.94 -11.27
C ASP A 164 16.03 4.04 -12.18
N GLY A 165 14.74 3.87 -11.88
CA GLY A 165 13.82 3.05 -12.65
C GLY A 165 13.93 1.54 -12.38
N ALA A 166 14.93 1.08 -11.64
CA ALA A 166 15.00 -0.31 -11.22
C ALA A 166 13.90 -0.62 -10.19
N LEU A 167 13.32 -1.81 -10.25
CA LEU A 167 12.22 -2.18 -9.34
C LEU A 167 12.66 -2.16 -7.87
N GLY A 168 13.90 -2.56 -7.57
CA GLY A 168 14.43 -2.65 -6.21
C GLY A 168 13.78 -3.76 -5.37
N GLY A 169 14.02 -3.73 -4.06
CA GLY A 169 13.50 -4.72 -3.12
C GLY A 169 11.99 -4.64 -2.87
N TYR A 170 11.48 -5.69 -2.21
CA TYR A 170 10.10 -5.80 -1.75
C TYR A 170 10.03 -6.66 -0.51
N MET A 171 9.11 -6.35 0.43
CA MET A 171 9.00 -7.07 1.70
C MET A 171 8.64 -8.56 1.53
N PHE A 172 8.05 -8.94 0.39
CA PHE A 172 7.76 -10.34 0.05
C PHE A 172 8.68 -10.88 -1.06
N GLY A 173 9.81 -10.22 -1.32
CA GLY A 173 10.79 -10.63 -2.31
C GLY A 173 10.57 -10.03 -3.72
N PRO A 174 11.64 -9.88 -4.51
CA PRO A 174 11.59 -9.20 -5.81
C PRO A 174 10.73 -9.93 -6.83
N GLN A 175 10.72 -11.27 -6.81
CA GLN A 175 9.94 -12.08 -7.74
C GLN A 175 8.43 -11.85 -7.57
N ARG A 176 7.92 -11.85 -6.32
CA ARG A 176 6.51 -11.54 -6.03
C ARG A 176 6.13 -10.14 -6.48
N LYS A 177 7.03 -9.16 -6.35
CA LYS A 177 6.80 -7.80 -6.85
C LYS A 177 6.60 -7.78 -8.37
N ILE A 178 7.43 -8.51 -9.11
CA ILE A 178 7.32 -8.63 -10.57
C ILE A 178 6.00 -9.29 -10.96
N GLU A 179 5.65 -10.41 -10.33
CA GLU A 179 4.39 -11.14 -10.57
C GLU A 179 3.17 -10.25 -10.32
N MET A 180 3.16 -9.53 -9.19
CA MET A 180 2.08 -8.61 -8.86
C MET A 180 1.96 -7.46 -9.87
N LEU A 181 3.07 -6.87 -10.31
CA LEU A 181 3.06 -5.79 -11.29
C LEU A 181 2.57 -6.28 -12.66
N ARG A 182 3.02 -7.47 -13.10
CA ARG A 182 2.56 -8.10 -14.35
C ARG A 182 1.06 -8.41 -14.31
N ALA A 183 0.57 -8.95 -13.19
CA ALA A 183 -0.86 -9.23 -12.99
C ALA A 183 -1.73 -7.95 -13.04
N GLU A 184 -1.14 -6.78 -12.75
CA GLU A 184 -1.81 -5.48 -12.88
C GLU A 184 -1.67 -4.86 -14.28
N GLY A 185 -1.01 -5.55 -15.22
CA GLY A 185 -0.80 -5.07 -16.59
C GLY A 185 0.32 -4.05 -16.73
N ALA A 186 1.32 -4.06 -15.84
CA ALA A 186 2.54 -3.29 -16.01
C ALA A 186 3.51 -4.00 -16.97
N ASP A 187 4.07 -3.24 -17.92
CA ASP A 187 5.15 -3.71 -18.80
C ASP A 187 6.49 -3.66 -18.05
N VAL A 188 6.73 -4.68 -17.22
CA VAL A 188 7.93 -4.76 -16.37
C VAL A 188 9.21 -4.82 -17.21
N ASP A 189 9.18 -5.53 -18.33
CA ASP A 189 10.34 -5.74 -19.18
C ASP A 189 10.71 -4.46 -19.94
N GLY A 190 9.71 -3.75 -20.50
CA GLY A 190 9.91 -2.45 -21.11
C GLY A 190 10.39 -1.39 -20.10
N LEU A 191 9.85 -1.38 -18.88
CA LEU A 191 10.35 -0.53 -17.80
C LEU A 191 11.83 -0.82 -17.49
N GLY A 192 12.22 -2.10 -17.45
CA GLY A 192 13.61 -2.50 -17.25
C GLY A 192 14.54 -2.06 -18.38
N THR A 193 14.10 -2.15 -19.63
CA THR A 193 14.86 -1.69 -20.80
C THR A 193 15.09 -0.18 -20.77
N LEU A 194 14.03 0.60 -20.51
CA LEU A 194 14.13 2.05 -20.33
C LEU A 194 15.04 2.40 -19.14
N ALA A 195 14.93 1.66 -18.04
CA ALA A 195 15.77 1.85 -16.87
C ALA A 195 17.27 1.71 -17.20
N ARG A 196 17.65 0.65 -17.91
CA ARG A 196 19.04 0.41 -18.36
C ARG A 196 19.53 1.46 -19.36
N ALA A 197 18.66 1.95 -20.24
CA ALA A 197 18.96 3.00 -21.21
C ALA A 197 19.03 4.42 -20.59
N GLY A 198 18.93 4.55 -19.26
CA GLY A 198 18.95 5.87 -18.61
C GLY A 198 17.65 6.67 -18.77
N VAL A 199 16.61 6.11 -19.41
CA VAL A 199 15.33 6.78 -19.61
C VAL A 199 14.46 6.67 -18.36
N ARG A 200 14.07 7.80 -17.79
CA ARG A 200 13.24 7.91 -16.57
C ARG A 200 11.87 8.54 -16.84
N TYR A 201 11.77 9.26 -17.95
CA TYR A 201 10.56 9.94 -18.40
C TYR A 201 10.35 9.71 -19.89
N LEU A 202 9.08 9.64 -20.30
CA LEU A 202 8.68 9.59 -21.70
C LEU A 202 7.83 10.81 -22.02
N ALA A 203 8.10 11.45 -23.14
CA ALA A 203 7.32 12.57 -23.62
C ALA A 203 6.73 12.29 -25.00
N SER A 204 5.63 12.98 -25.31
CA SER A 204 4.97 12.95 -26.62
C SER A 204 5.15 14.30 -27.30
N ASP A 205 5.75 14.31 -28.49
CA ASP A 205 5.92 15.54 -29.29
C ASP A 205 4.59 16.09 -29.82
N THR A 206 3.60 15.22 -30.05
CA THR A 206 2.25 15.61 -30.45
C THR A 206 1.47 16.36 -29.37
N THR A 207 1.71 16.06 -28.10
CA THR A 207 0.98 16.70 -26.96
C THR A 207 1.83 17.70 -26.19
N GLY A 208 3.16 17.63 -26.32
CA GLY A 208 4.10 18.41 -25.51
C GLY A 208 4.10 18.00 -24.03
N ILE A 209 3.67 16.78 -23.70
CA ILE A 209 3.55 16.29 -22.32
C ILE A 209 4.65 15.28 -21.99
N VAL A 210 5.31 15.46 -20.84
CA VAL A 210 6.25 14.48 -20.26
C VAL A 210 5.64 13.72 -19.08
N CYS A 211 5.82 12.41 -19.07
CA CYS A 211 5.21 11.44 -18.15
C CYS A 211 6.25 10.51 -17.52
N PHE A 212 5.86 9.81 -16.45
CA PHE A 212 6.53 8.57 -16.08
C PHE A 212 6.25 7.47 -17.12
N PRO A 213 7.18 6.54 -17.39
CA PRO A 213 7.03 5.52 -18.42
C PRO A 213 5.81 4.61 -18.26
N SER A 214 5.41 4.34 -17.01
CA SER A 214 4.24 3.52 -16.70
C SER A 214 2.93 4.31 -16.67
N CYS A 215 2.94 5.62 -16.93
CA CYS A 215 1.72 6.43 -17.00
C CYS A 215 0.77 5.88 -18.07
N ARG A 216 -0.54 5.88 -17.80
CA ARG A 216 -1.56 5.48 -18.79
C ARG A 216 -1.44 6.28 -20.10
N ASP A 217 -1.08 7.55 -20.00
CA ASP A 217 -0.96 8.46 -21.15
C ASP A 217 0.33 8.16 -21.92
N ALA A 218 1.44 7.91 -21.21
CA ALA A 218 2.72 7.52 -21.81
C ALA A 218 2.64 6.20 -22.60
N ARG A 219 1.90 5.23 -22.09
CA ARG A 219 1.71 3.91 -22.72
C ARG A 219 1.00 3.99 -24.07
N ARG A 220 0.28 5.07 -24.35
CA ARG A 220 -0.46 5.28 -25.60
C ARG A 220 0.34 6.06 -26.66
N ILE A 221 1.50 6.60 -26.29
CA ILE A 221 2.36 7.32 -27.24
C ILE A 221 2.92 6.32 -28.25
N THR A 222 2.66 6.54 -29.54
CA THR A 222 3.24 5.71 -30.60
C THR A 222 4.77 5.88 -30.62
N PRO A 223 5.55 4.85 -31.02
CA PRO A 223 7.01 4.92 -31.00
C PRO A 223 7.59 6.13 -31.76
N ALA A 224 6.99 6.51 -32.89
CA ALA A 224 7.44 7.64 -33.72
C ALA A 224 7.34 9.01 -33.02
N HIS A 225 6.43 9.14 -32.05
CA HIS A 225 6.17 10.39 -31.33
C HIS A 225 6.73 10.38 -29.89
N ARG A 226 7.50 9.35 -29.54
CA ARG A 226 7.95 9.08 -28.18
C ARG A 226 9.40 9.51 -27.98
N HIS A 227 9.62 10.39 -27.01
CA HIS A 227 10.94 10.91 -26.66
C HIS A 227 11.31 10.53 -25.22
N GLY A 228 12.52 10.01 -25.01
CA GLY A 228 13.00 9.57 -23.70
C GLY A 228 13.89 10.61 -23.02
N PHE A 229 13.74 10.81 -21.72
CA PHE A 229 14.57 11.72 -20.92
C PHE A 229 15.08 11.06 -19.65
N GLY A 230 16.32 11.37 -19.26
CA GLY A 230 16.92 10.92 -18.00
C GLY A 230 16.48 11.74 -16.79
N SER A 231 16.20 13.04 -16.98
CA SER A 231 15.68 13.92 -15.94
C SER A 231 14.43 14.67 -16.42
N LEU A 232 13.65 15.16 -15.46
CA LEU A 232 12.48 15.99 -15.77
C LEU A 232 12.91 17.39 -16.27
N ASP A 233 14.08 17.87 -15.83
CA ASP A 233 14.58 19.19 -16.22
C ASP A 233 15.08 19.20 -17.67
N ASP A 234 15.65 18.09 -18.16
CA ASP A 234 15.97 17.92 -19.59
C ASP A 234 14.69 18.01 -20.44
N ALA A 235 13.63 17.32 -20.04
CA ALA A 235 12.35 17.38 -20.74
C ALA A 235 11.76 18.80 -20.74
N ARG A 236 11.87 19.53 -19.63
CA ARG A 236 11.41 20.92 -19.54
C ARG A 236 12.21 21.85 -20.44
N ARG A 237 13.54 21.73 -20.47
CA ARG A 237 14.41 22.49 -21.38
C ARG A 237 14.09 22.20 -22.85
N ALA A 238 13.68 20.97 -23.16
CA ALA A 238 13.18 20.58 -24.48
C ALA A 238 11.73 21.01 -24.77
N GLY A 239 11.09 21.80 -23.89
CA GLY A 239 9.76 22.37 -24.11
C GLY A 239 8.59 21.53 -23.61
N TYR A 240 8.82 20.39 -22.97
CA TYR A 240 7.74 19.51 -22.49
C TYR A 240 7.20 19.93 -21.12
N ARG A 241 5.88 19.86 -20.97
CA ARG A 241 5.18 20.17 -19.72
C ARG A 241 4.88 18.90 -18.91
N PRO A 242 5.05 18.91 -17.58
CA PRO A 242 4.73 17.76 -16.73
C PRO A 242 3.27 17.32 -16.83
N CYS A 243 3.06 16.02 -16.98
CA CYS A 243 1.73 15.41 -17.00
C CYS A 243 0.98 15.63 -15.68
N LEU A 244 -0.28 16.08 -15.77
CA LEU A 244 -1.17 16.24 -14.61
C LEU A 244 -1.71 14.90 -14.07
N THR A 245 -1.77 13.85 -14.91
CA THR A 245 -2.21 12.51 -14.49
C THR A 245 -1.16 11.83 -13.61
N CYS A 246 0.09 11.71 -14.10
CA CYS A 246 1.14 10.99 -13.36
C CYS A 246 1.98 11.89 -12.45
N ARG A 247 1.81 13.22 -12.55
CA ARG A 247 2.44 14.25 -11.73
C ARG A 247 3.95 14.04 -11.54
N PRO A 248 4.76 14.02 -12.62
CA PRO A 248 6.20 13.81 -12.48
C PRO A 248 6.88 14.98 -11.74
N ALA A 249 6.27 16.17 -11.84
CA ALA A 249 6.65 17.39 -11.11
C ALA A 249 5.85 17.62 -9.82
N ALA A 250 5.24 16.59 -9.21
CA ALA A 250 4.48 16.76 -7.96
C ALA A 250 5.30 17.60 -6.95
N ALA A 251 4.67 18.63 -6.39
CA ALA A 251 5.24 19.56 -5.43
C ALA A 251 5.58 18.86 -4.11
#